data_AF-A0A520C6G6-F1
#
_entry.id   AF-A0A520C6G6-F1
#
_cell.length_a   1.000
_cell.length_b   1.000
_cell.length_c   1.000
_cell.angle_alpha   90.00
_cell.angle_beta   90.00
_cell.angle_gamma   90.00
#
_symmetry.space_group_name_H-M   'P 1'
#
loop_
_entity.id
_entity.type
_entity.pdbx_description
1 polymer ?
#
loop_
_entity_poly.entity_id
_entity_poly.type
_entity_poly.pdbx_seq_one_letter_code
_entity_poly.pdbx_strand_id
1 'polypeptide(L)'
;MIKIEKILGINKKSLKILHTQLGFNTKIRNFVLSNQKNVLYLDALNNEKQNRALKEYNANCINFLKSNRLYRGMRHKYGLPVRGQRTHTNAKTVKKIYKKQ
;
A
#
# COMPACT_ATOMS: atom_id res chain seq x y z
N MET A 1 -7.00 -3.16 -20.31
CA MET A 1 -5.73 -3.78 -19.91
C MET A 1 -5.36 -3.30 -18.50
N ILE A 2 -5.46 -4.16 -17.48
CA ILE A 2 -5.24 -3.78 -16.08
C ILE A 2 -3.73 -3.86 -15.77
N LYS A 3 -3.14 -2.77 -15.27
CA LYS A 3 -1.79 -2.81 -14.70
C LYS A 3 -1.91 -3.22 -13.23
N ILE A 4 -1.64 -4.49 -12.95
CA ILE A 4 -1.70 -5.08 -11.59
C ILE A 4 -0.80 -4.31 -10.60
N GLU A 5 0.32 -3.75 -11.07
CA GLU A 5 1.21 -2.89 -10.26
C GLU A 5 0.56 -1.60 -9.73
N LYS A 6 -0.54 -1.14 -10.33
CA LYS A 6 -1.28 0.04 -9.86
C LYS A 6 -2.21 -0.27 -8.68
N ILE A 7 -2.41 -1.55 -8.37
CA ILE A 7 -3.25 -1.99 -7.26
C ILE A 7 -2.49 -1.77 -5.96
N LEU A 8 -3.14 -1.10 -5.01
CA LEU A 8 -2.51 -0.73 -3.75
C LEU A 8 -2.38 -1.96 -2.85
N GLY A 9 -1.13 -2.29 -2.49
CA GLY A 9 -0.76 -3.48 -1.72
C GLY A 9 0.06 -4.48 -2.52
N ILE A 10 0.08 -4.38 -3.85
CA ILE A 10 0.87 -5.29 -4.70
C ILE A 10 2.23 -4.67 -5.02
N ASN A 11 3.29 -5.35 -4.62
CA ASN A 11 4.68 -5.03 -4.94
C ASN A 11 5.24 -6.03 -5.96
N LYS A 12 6.41 -5.74 -6.54
CA LYS A 12 7.11 -6.69 -7.44
C LYS A 12 7.32 -8.07 -6.81
N LYS A 13 7.58 -8.13 -5.50
CA LYS A 13 7.75 -9.38 -4.75
C LYS A 13 6.44 -10.17 -4.65
N SER A 14 5.34 -9.54 -4.21
CA SER A 14 4.05 -10.23 -4.10
C SER A 14 3.52 -10.63 -5.47
N LEU A 15 3.75 -9.82 -6.50
CA LEU A 15 3.44 -10.17 -7.87
C LEU A 15 4.21 -11.43 -8.33
N LYS A 16 5.50 -11.55 -8.01
CA LYS A 16 6.30 -12.75 -8.32
C LYS A 16 5.73 -14.00 -7.63
N ILE A 17 5.24 -13.86 -6.39
CA ILE A 17 4.58 -14.94 -5.65
C ILE A 17 3.25 -15.32 -6.34
N LEU A 18 2.43 -14.33 -6.72
CA LEU A 18 1.20 -14.55 -7.47
C LEU A 18 1.44 -15.26 -8.81
N HIS A 19 2.49 -14.87 -9.55
CA HIS A 19 2.87 -15.57 -10.77
C HIS A 19 3.19 -17.04 -10.51
N THR A 20 3.94 -17.35 -9.44
CA THR A 20 4.25 -18.74 -9.09
C THR A 20 3.01 -19.54 -8.69
N GLN A 21 2.07 -18.92 -7.97
CA GLN A 21 0.82 -19.56 -7.55
C GLN A 21 -0.11 -19.86 -8.74
N LEU A 22 -0.16 -18.95 -9.72
CA LEU A 22 -0.98 -19.09 -10.93
C LEU A 22 -0.29 -19.89 -12.05
N GLY A 23 0.93 -20.39 -11.83
CA GLY A 23 1.70 -21.12 -12.85
C GLY A 23 2.20 -20.24 -14.01
N PHE A 24 2.27 -18.93 -13.82
CA PHE A 24 2.76 -17.99 -14.84
C PHE A 24 4.28 -17.79 -14.74
N ASN A 25 4.91 -17.57 -15.90
CA ASN A 25 6.34 -17.23 -15.94
C ASN A 25 6.59 -15.87 -15.27
N THR A 26 7.49 -15.86 -14.29
CA THR A 26 7.83 -14.69 -13.47
C THR A 26 8.45 -13.51 -14.26
N LYS A 27 8.89 -13.74 -15.51
CA LYS A 27 9.47 -12.71 -16.38
C LYS A 27 8.45 -12.07 -17.34
N ILE A 28 7.18 -12.47 -17.30
CA ILE A 28 6.15 -11.94 -18.20
C ILE A 28 5.99 -10.43 -17.99
N ARG A 29 6.06 -9.66 -19.08
CA ARG A 29 5.71 -8.24 -19.05
C ARG A 29 4.19 -8.08 -18.96
N ASN A 30 3.75 -7.31 -17.97
CA ASN A 30 2.34 -7.04 -17.63
C ASN A 30 1.48 -6.44 -18.75
N PHE A 31 2.06 -6.09 -19.91
CA PHE A 31 1.35 -5.48 -21.03
C PHE A 31 0.63 -6.49 -21.94
N VAL A 32 0.98 -7.78 -21.88
CA VAL A 32 0.50 -8.79 -22.84
C VAL A 32 -0.20 -9.94 -22.12
N LEU A 33 -1.26 -9.63 -21.39
CA LEU A 33 -2.11 -10.64 -20.76
C LEU A 33 -3.44 -10.73 -21.53
N SER A 34 -3.73 -11.94 -22.05
CA SER A 34 -5.05 -12.30 -22.58
C SER A 34 -6.15 -12.01 -21.55
N ASN A 35 -7.36 -11.69 -22.01
CA ASN A 35 -8.52 -11.46 -21.16
C ASN A 35 -8.75 -12.59 -20.13
N GLN A 36 -8.46 -13.85 -20.51
CA GLN A 36 -8.56 -15.00 -19.59
C GLN A 36 -7.61 -14.90 -18.39
N LYS A 37 -6.36 -14.44 -18.60
CA LYS A 37 -5.39 -14.28 -17.51
C LYS A 37 -5.81 -13.16 -16.56
N ASN A 38 -6.44 -12.09 -17.07
CA ASN A 38 -6.92 -11.00 -16.24
C ASN A 38 -8.02 -11.45 -15.27
N VAL A 39 -8.93 -12.34 -15.71
CA VAL A 39 -9.96 -12.91 -14.84
C VAL A 39 -9.33 -13.74 -13.71
N LEU A 40 -8.39 -14.62 -14.03
CA LEU A 40 -7.65 -15.42 -13.03
C LEU A 40 -6.93 -14.54 -12.00
N TYR A 41 -6.36 -13.41 -12.43
CA TYR A 41 -5.78 -12.44 -11.49
C TYR A 41 -6.84 -11.82 -10.59
N LEU A 42 -7.99 -11.39 -11.12
CA LEU A 42 -9.03 -10.79 -10.29
C LEU A 42 -9.55 -11.78 -9.23
N ASP A 43 -9.73 -13.04 -9.60
CA ASP A 43 -10.13 -14.10 -8.67
C ASP A 43 -9.08 -14.32 -7.57
N ALA A 44 -7.80 -14.39 -7.93
CA ALA A 44 -6.71 -14.53 -6.97
C ALA A 44 -6.62 -13.32 -6.03
N LEU A 45 -6.88 -12.11 -6.54
CA LEU A 45 -6.79 -10.86 -5.78
C LEU A 45 -8.00 -10.63 -4.86
N ASN A 46 -9.17 -11.17 -5.19
CA ASN A 46 -10.35 -11.08 -4.32
C ASN A 46 -10.13 -11.75 -2.95
N ASN A 47 -9.26 -12.75 -2.88
CA ASN A 47 -8.91 -13.42 -1.63
C ASN A 47 -7.98 -12.57 -0.74
N GLU A 48 -7.28 -11.59 -1.29
CA GLU A 48 -6.37 -10.73 -0.54
C GLU A 48 -7.05 -9.40 -0.15
N LYS A 49 -6.85 -8.95 1.10
CA LYS A 49 -7.32 -7.63 1.54
C LYS A 49 -6.53 -6.51 0.87
N GLN A 50 -6.96 -6.08 -0.32
CA GLN A 50 -6.25 -5.08 -1.11
C GLN A 50 -7.04 -3.78 -1.29
N ASN A 51 -6.38 -2.76 -1.85
CA ASN A 51 -6.96 -1.47 -2.19
C ASN A 51 -7.66 -0.77 -1.01
N ARG A 52 -9.00 -0.79 -1.01
CA ARG A 52 -9.84 -0.07 -0.05
C ARG A 52 -9.70 -0.66 1.35
N ALA A 53 -9.78 -1.98 1.48
CA ALA A 53 -9.63 -2.66 2.75
C ALA A 53 -8.27 -2.37 3.40
N LEU A 54 -7.19 -2.32 2.61
CA LEU A 54 -5.85 -2.02 3.11
C LEU A 54 -5.71 -0.55 3.54
N LYS A 55 -6.34 0.39 2.82
CA LYS A 55 -6.39 1.81 3.22
C LYS A 55 -7.16 1.98 4.53
N GLU A 56 -8.34 1.37 4.63
CA GLU A 56 -9.19 1.42 5.83
C GLU A 56 -8.47 0.80 7.03
N TYR A 57 -7.84 -0.37 6.86
CA TYR A 57 -7.04 -1.00 7.90
C TYR A 57 -5.93 -0.08 8.41
N ASN A 58 -5.14 0.52 7.51
CA ASN A 58 -4.07 1.44 7.90
C ASN A 58 -4.61 2.70 8.60
N ALA A 59 -5.73 3.25 8.12
CA ALA A 59 -6.39 4.39 8.76
C ALA A 59 -6.86 4.04 10.18
N ASN A 60 -7.46 2.86 10.37
CA ASN A 60 -7.90 2.37 11.67
C ASN A 60 -6.73 2.21 12.64
N CYS A 61 -5.60 1.64 12.19
CA CYS A 61 -4.39 1.57 13.01
C CYS A 61 -3.88 2.95 13.42
N ILE A 62 -3.86 3.94 12.51
CA ILE A 62 -3.43 5.31 12.83
C ILE A 62 -4.41 5.98 13.81
N ASN A 63 -5.71 5.78 13.61
CA ASN A 63 -6.74 6.33 14.49
C ASN A 63 -6.65 5.75 15.90
N PHE A 64 -6.39 4.45 16.03
CA PHE A 64 -6.11 3.80 17.30
C PHE A 64 -4.88 4.40 18.03
N LEU A 65 -3.80 4.66 17.29
CA LEU A 65 -2.62 5.32 17.88
C LEU A 65 -2.95 6.74 18.38
N LYS A 66 -3.79 7.48 17.66
CA LYS A 66 -4.23 8.83 18.03
C LYS A 66 -5.17 8.82 19.25
N SER A 67 -6.15 7.91 19.29
CA SER A 67 -7.12 7.82 20.39
C SER A 67 -6.42 7.50 21.70
N ASN A 68 -5.45 6.59 21.68
CA ASN A 68 -4.68 6.19 22.86
C ASN A 68 -3.57 7.17 23.24
N ARG A 69 -3.43 8.31 22.53
CA ARG A 69 -2.44 9.37 22.77
C ARG A 69 -0.99 8.86 22.84
N LEU A 70 -0.68 7.76 22.17
CA LEU A 70 0.67 7.21 22.09
C LEU A 70 1.58 8.19 21.33
N TYR A 71 2.89 8.17 21.60
CA TYR A 71 3.87 9.06 20.95
C TYR A 71 3.68 9.10 19.43
N ARG A 72 3.59 7.93 18.78
CA ARG A 72 3.37 7.82 17.33
C ARG A 72 2.08 8.51 16.88
N GLY A 73 0.99 8.34 17.63
CA GLY A 73 -0.30 9.00 17.36
C GLY A 73 -0.22 10.51 17.47
N MET A 74 0.48 11.02 18.49
CA MET A 74 0.73 12.46 18.65
C MET A 74 1.55 13.02 17.48
N ARG A 75 2.58 12.30 17.02
CA ARG A 75 3.36 12.69 15.82
C ARG A 75 2.49 12.73 14.56
N HIS A 76 1.60 11.74 14.38
CA HIS A 76 0.61 11.74 13.30
C HIS A 76 -0.38 12.91 13.42
N LYS A 77 -0.81 13.29 14.63
CA LYS A 77 -1.70 14.42 14.89
C LYS A 77 -1.03 15.76 14.54
N TYR A 78 0.25 15.94 14.88
CA TYR A 78 1.00 17.15 14.60
C TYR A 78 1.63 17.20 13.19
N GLY A 79 1.41 16.19 12.35
CA GLY A 79 2.00 16.14 11.01
C GLY A 79 3.53 16.08 10.99
N LEU A 80 4.12 15.42 12.01
CA LEU A 80 5.57 15.29 12.18
C LEU A 80 6.04 13.86 11.88
N PRO A 81 7.32 13.67 11.52
CA PRO A 81 7.86 12.34 11.27
C PRO A 81 7.76 11.44 12.52
N VAL A 82 7.33 10.21 12.30
CA VAL A 82 6.97 9.25 13.36
C VAL A 82 8.16 8.38 13.80
N ARG A 83 9.18 8.24 12.95
CA ARG A 83 10.37 7.39 13.18
C ARG A 83 11.58 8.14 13.74
N GLY A 84 11.35 9.19 14.54
CA GLY A 84 12.44 9.93 15.20
C GLY A 84 13.34 10.77 14.28
N GLN A 85 12.90 11.05 13.06
CA GLN A 85 13.68 11.87 12.12
C GLN A 85 13.78 13.32 12.62
N ARG A 86 14.95 13.95 12.46
CA ARG A 86 15.21 15.36 12.84
C ARG A 86 14.20 16.28 12.17
N THR A 87 13.57 17.17 12.94
CA THR A 87 12.49 18.09 12.47
C THR A 87 12.90 19.54 12.32
N HIS A 88 14.11 19.89 12.77
CA HIS A 88 14.62 21.27 12.75
C HIS A 88 14.86 21.79 11.33
N THR A 89 15.50 20.97 10.48
CA THR A 89 15.85 21.35 9.10
C THR A 89 15.09 20.52 8.05
N ASN A 90 15.06 19.20 8.24
CA ASN A 90 14.41 18.25 7.35
C ASN A 90 13.05 17.83 7.93
N ALA A 91 12.08 17.47 7.06
CA ALA A 91 10.69 17.02 7.35
C ALA A 91 9.69 17.45 6.26
N LYS A 92 10.16 18.16 5.21
CA LYS A 92 9.32 18.74 4.16
C LYS A 92 8.29 17.76 3.59
N THR A 93 8.69 16.53 3.30
CA THR A 93 7.79 15.49 2.74
C THR A 93 6.62 15.18 3.66
N VAL A 94 6.89 14.91 4.95
CA VAL A 94 5.84 14.58 5.93
C VAL A 94 4.93 15.78 6.15
N LYS A 95 5.51 16.98 6.37
CA LYS A 95 4.74 18.22 6.53
C LYS A 95 3.85 18.51 5.31
N LYS A 96 4.34 18.25 4.09
CA LYS A 96 3.58 18.41 2.85
C LYS A 96 2.42 17.42 2.73
N ILE A 97 2.61 16.16 3.14
CA ILE A 97 1.56 15.13 3.09
C ILE A 97 0.38 15.51 4.01
N TYR A 98 0.66 15.95 5.24
CA TYR A 98 -0.39 16.32 6.19
C TYR A 98 -1.05 17.67 5.90
N LYS A 99 -0.37 18.60 5.21
CA LYS A 99 -0.97 19.89 4.81
C LYS A 99 -2.03 19.75 3.71
N LYS A 100 -2.04 18.64 2.98
CA LYS A 100 -2.97 18.35 1.88
C LYS A 100 -4.24 17.59 2.30
N GLN A 101 -4.30 17.13 3.55
CA GLN A 101 -5.46 16.44 4.13
C GLN A 101 -6.31 17.46 4.88
#